data_AF-A0A5N5Z698-F1
#
_entry.id   AF-A0A5N5Z698-F1
#
_cell.length_a   1.000
_cell.length_b   1.000
_cell.length_c   1.000
_cell.angle_alpha   90.00
_cell.angle_beta   90.00
_cell.angle_gamma   90.00
#
_symmetry.space_group_name_H-M   'P 1'
#
loop_
_entity.id
_entity.type
_entity.pdbx_description
1 polymer ?
#
loop_
_entity_poly.entity_id
_entity_poly.type
_entity_poly.pdbx_seq_one_letter_code
_entity_poly.pdbx_strand_id
1 'polypeptide(L)'
;MVTGNITISANSALTGFTGITSVDSVNGNITVSDNAALTDIDDLFGDVIYIEGNLTISNNTTLDECCVVTKFTSGEAYINGSLSIAGNNTNCASLAAIIPYCNTTQSDTDDDDVIDSVDNCSDVSNPDQTDTDGDGIGDACDNCPENANPTQDDADNNGIGDVCQSDMSVDTGTSSGGVGIGTTTPNSQLEITTGDVFINNKYRGIIMKATNGKCFRYQPDKDGKLLGKEITCPDN
;
A
#
# COMPACT_ATOMS: atom_id res chain seq x y z
N MET A 1 -4.04 20.43 18.33
CA MET A 1 -5.12 21.44 18.40
C MET A 1 -4.56 22.86 18.32
N VAL A 2 -5.02 23.64 17.33
CA VAL A 2 -4.73 25.08 17.18
C VAL A 2 -5.96 25.88 17.60
N THR A 3 -5.79 26.88 18.46
CA THR A 3 -6.90 27.64 19.08
C THR A 3 -7.32 28.89 18.30
N GLY A 4 -6.77 29.10 17.10
CA GLY A 4 -7.04 30.28 16.27
C GLY A 4 -6.90 29.97 14.78
N ASN A 5 -6.66 31.01 13.98
CA ASN A 5 -6.55 30.87 12.53
C ASN A 5 -5.18 30.35 12.10
N ILE A 6 -5.15 29.54 11.05
CA ILE A 6 -3.95 29.22 10.27
C ILE A 6 -4.05 30.01 8.96
N THR A 7 -3.05 30.83 8.66
CA THR A 7 -3.00 31.61 7.42
C THR A 7 -1.63 31.48 6.78
N ILE A 8 -1.60 30.90 5.59
CA ILE A 8 -0.39 30.68 4.81
C ILE A 8 -0.61 31.34 3.45
N SER A 9 -0.04 32.53 3.28
CA SER A 9 -0.28 33.31 2.06
C SER A 9 0.95 34.01 1.52
N ALA A 10 0.98 34.18 0.20
CA ALA A 10 1.99 34.92 -0.54
C ALA A 10 3.45 34.42 -0.36
N ASN A 11 3.63 33.10 -0.19
CA ASN A 11 4.95 32.49 -0.08
C ASN A 11 5.40 31.93 -1.44
N SER A 12 6.18 32.72 -2.17
CA SER A 12 6.64 32.38 -3.53
C SER A 12 7.59 31.18 -3.63
N ALA A 13 8.20 30.76 -2.51
CA ALA A 13 9.15 29.65 -2.45
C ALA A 13 8.62 28.41 -1.71
N LEU A 14 7.39 28.48 -1.17
CA LEU A 14 6.81 27.38 -0.42
C LEU A 14 6.28 26.33 -1.40
N THR A 15 6.83 25.11 -1.33
CA THR A 15 6.45 23.99 -2.23
C THR A 15 5.53 22.97 -1.55
N GLY A 16 5.56 22.87 -0.23
CA GLY A 16 4.73 21.97 0.57
C GLY A 16 4.79 22.32 2.05
N PHE A 17 4.14 21.51 2.90
CA PHE A 17 4.04 21.74 4.34
C PHE A 17 4.87 20.77 5.19
N THR A 18 5.94 20.22 4.62
CA THR A 18 6.78 19.21 5.27
C THR A 18 7.21 19.63 6.66
N GLY A 19 6.99 18.73 7.62
CA GLY A 19 7.30 18.92 9.03
C GLY A 19 6.17 19.55 9.85
N ILE A 20 5.06 19.94 9.23
CA ILE A 20 3.82 20.23 9.97
C ILE A 20 3.09 18.92 10.21
N THR A 21 3.31 18.31 11.37
CA THR A 21 2.59 17.12 11.82
C THR A 21 1.78 17.43 13.08
N SER A 22 0.74 16.65 13.35
CA SER A 22 -0.05 16.69 14.60
C SER A 22 -1.00 17.90 14.76
N VAL A 23 -1.43 18.50 13.66
CA VAL A 23 -2.56 19.45 13.68
C VAL A 23 -3.85 18.69 13.45
N ASP A 24 -4.43 18.15 14.51
CA ASP A 24 -5.69 17.40 14.48
C ASP A 24 -6.95 18.28 14.33
N SER A 25 -6.92 19.47 14.90
CA SER A 25 -8.10 20.35 14.98
C SER A 25 -7.72 21.83 15.00
N VAL A 26 -8.56 22.66 14.37
CA VAL A 26 -8.39 24.12 14.29
C VAL A 26 -9.67 24.83 14.74
N ASN A 27 -9.59 25.55 15.85
CA ASN A 27 -10.69 26.38 16.38
C ASN A 27 -10.70 27.78 15.74
N GLY A 28 -10.72 27.82 14.41
CA GLY A 28 -10.58 29.02 13.61
C GLY A 28 -10.62 28.70 12.12
N ASN A 29 -10.27 29.68 11.29
CA ASN A 29 -10.18 29.51 9.84
C ASN A 29 -8.82 28.93 9.44
N ILE A 30 -8.81 28.12 8.38
CA ILE A 30 -7.59 27.79 7.65
C ILE A 30 -7.65 28.49 6.29
N THR A 31 -6.60 29.23 5.95
CA THR A 31 -6.48 29.93 4.66
C THR A 31 -5.11 29.66 4.05
N VAL A 32 -5.11 29.05 2.86
CA VAL A 32 -3.91 28.81 2.05
C VAL A 32 -4.08 29.53 0.72
N SER A 33 -3.38 30.65 0.52
CA SER A 33 -3.57 31.43 -0.71
C SER A 33 -2.33 32.04 -1.34
N ASP A 34 -2.34 32.18 -2.67
CA ASP A 34 -1.32 32.94 -3.41
C ASP A 34 0.12 32.40 -3.21
N ASN A 35 0.29 31.09 -2.97
CA ASN A 35 1.59 30.43 -2.89
C ASN A 35 1.89 29.77 -4.24
N ALA A 36 2.48 30.54 -5.17
CA ALA A 36 2.61 30.15 -6.58
C ALA A 36 3.54 28.96 -6.87
N ALA A 37 4.32 28.50 -5.89
CA ALA A 37 5.19 27.33 -5.99
C ALA A 37 4.67 26.12 -5.20
N LEU A 38 3.55 26.25 -4.49
CA LEU A 38 2.97 25.19 -3.66
C LEU A 38 2.40 24.11 -4.56
N THR A 39 2.89 22.89 -4.44
CA THR A 39 2.44 21.73 -5.23
C THR A 39 1.64 20.74 -4.40
N ASP A 40 1.85 20.75 -3.08
CA ASP A 40 1.39 19.72 -2.16
C ASP A 40 0.87 20.35 -0.85
N ILE A 41 -0.29 19.88 -0.37
CA ILE A 41 -0.89 20.29 0.90
C ILE A 41 -1.16 19.12 1.87
N ASP A 42 -0.77 17.90 1.52
CA ASP A 42 -1.12 16.67 2.23
C ASP A 42 -0.55 16.66 3.65
N ASP A 43 0.69 17.13 3.83
CA ASP A 43 1.31 17.20 5.16
C ASP A 43 0.46 18.00 6.17
N LEU A 44 -0.11 19.14 5.76
CA LEU A 44 -0.95 19.95 6.64
C LEU A 44 -2.32 19.33 6.84
N PHE A 45 -2.95 18.86 5.75
CA PHE A 45 -4.34 18.43 5.80
C PHE A 45 -4.51 16.95 6.14
N GLY A 46 -3.48 16.12 6.10
CA GLY A 46 -3.55 14.69 6.40
C GLY A 46 -4.09 14.45 7.81
N ASP A 47 -3.54 15.15 8.80
CA ASP A 47 -3.93 15.01 10.21
C ASP A 47 -5.19 15.80 10.61
N VAL A 48 -5.56 16.86 9.88
CA VAL A 48 -6.66 17.76 10.27
C VAL A 48 -8.01 17.06 10.12
N ILE A 49 -8.70 16.77 11.22
CA ILE A 49 -10.02 16.13 11.22
C ILE A 49 -11.17 17.08 11.57
N TYR A 50 -10.88 18.27 12.12
CA TYR A 50 -11.91 19.24 12.52
C TYR A 50 -11.50 20.71 12.31
N ILE A 51 -12.38 21.50 11.70
CA ILE A 51 -12.23 22.95 11.51
C ILE A 51 -13.51 23.64 12.00
N GLU A 52 -13.40 24.48 13.03
CA GLU A 52 -14.54 25.26 13.53
C GLU A 52 -14.93 26.39 12.55
N GLY A 53 -13.95 26.98 11.88
CA GLY A 53 -14.15 28.07 10.93
C GLY A 53 -14.28 27.59 9.49
N ASN A 54 -13.88 28.46 8.57
CA ASN A 54 -13.85 28.19 7.13
C ASN A 54 -12.51 27.59 6.71
N LEU A 55 -12.53 26.73 5.69
CA LEU A 55 -11.35 26.32 4.94
C LEU A 55 -11.36 27.02 3.57
N THR A 56 -10.31 27.80 3.28
CA THR A 56 -10.13 28.49 2.00
C THR A 56 -8.79 28.12 1.38
N ILE A 57 -8.81 27.57 0.16
CA ILE A 57 -7.61 27.23 -0.63
C ILE A 57 -7.74 27.92 -1.98
N SER A 58 -6.93 28.95 -2.23
CA SER A 58 -7.10 29.74 -3.46
C SER A 58 -5.83 30.30 -4.08
N ASN A 59 -5.79 30.42 -5.41
CA ASN A 59 -4.69 31.04 -6.15
C ASN A 59 -3.31 30.37 -5.92
N ASN A 60 -3.28 29.08 -5.58
CA ASN A 60 -2.03 28.30 -5.54
C ASN A 60 -1.89 27.59 -6.91
N THR A 61 -1.38 28.31 -7.90
CA THR A 61 -1.50 27.95 -9.33
C THR A 61 -0.80 26.65 -9.73
N THR A 62 0.13 26.16 -8.92
CA THR A 62 0.87 24.90 -9.13
C THR A 62 0.37 23.75 -8.26
N LEU A 63 -0.60 23.99 -7.39
CA LEU A 63 -1.09 23.00 -6.42
C LEU A 63 -1.90 21.93 -7.15
N ASP A 64 -1.41 20.69 -7.16
CA ASP A 64 -2.01 19.55 -7.89
C ASP A 64 -2.48 18.43 -6.95
N GLU A 65 -1.86 18.28 -5.78
CA GLU A 65 -2.26 17.30 -4.75
C GLU A 65 -3.36 17.87 -3.85
N CYS A 66 -4.64 17.71 -4.25
CA CYS A 66 -5.79 18.18 -3.45
C CYS A 66 -6.73 17.06 -2.98
N CYS A 67 -6.38 15.80 -3.19
CA CYS A 67 -7.26 14.69 -2.84
C CYS A 67 -7.51 14.56 -1.34
N VAL A 68 -6.56 14.99 -0.51
CA VAL A 68 -6.74 15.12 0.94
C VAL A 68 -7.94 15.99 1.33
N VAL A 69 -8.41 16.90 0.47
CA VAL A 69 -9.56 17.77 0.76
C VAL A 69 -10.90 17.01 0.63
N THR A 70 -10.95 15.90 -0.10
CA THR A 70 -12.18 15.11 -0.30
C THR A 70 -12.75 14.56 1.01
N LYS A 71 -11.90 14.35 2.02
CA LYS A 71 -12.29 13.86 3.35
C LYS A 71 -13.29 14.77 4.08
N PHE A 72 -13.28 16.07 3.78
CA PHE A 72 -14.26 17.04 4.29
C PHE A 72 -15.62 16.95 3.59
N THR A 73 -15.71 16.16 2.52
CA THR A 73 -16.94 15.90 1.75
C THR A 73 -17.39 14.45 1.84
N SER A 74 -16.49 13.49 2.10
CA SER A 74 -16.82 12.08 2.38
C SER A 74 -17.37 11.86 3.80
N GLY A 75 -17.13 12.81 4.71
CA GLY A 75 -17.59 12.75 6.10
C GLY A 75 -16.54 12.22 7.09
N GLU A 76 -15.30 12.00 6.64
CA GLU A 76 -14.16 11.62 7.48
C GLU A 76 -13.62 12.79 8.32
N ALA A 77 -13.74 14.02 7.81
CA ALA A 77 -13.40 15.24 8.54
C ALA A 77 -14.54 16.26 8.45
N TYR A 78 -14.58 17.18 9.42
CA TYR A 78 -15.68 18.12 9.58
C TYR A 78 -15.23 19.59 9.51
N ILE A 79 -16.01 20.39 8.79
CA ILE A 79 -15.90 21.86 8.75
C ILE A 79 -17.24 22.41 9.23
N ASN A 80 -17.23 23.24 10.28
CA ASN A 80 -18.45 23.90 10.77
C ASN A 80 -18.77 25.19 9.97
N GLY A 81 -17.75 25.81 9.37
CA GLY A 81 -17.89 26.89 8.39
C GLY A 81 -18.06 26.41 6.94
N SER A 82 -17.52 27.18 6.00
CA SER A 82 -17.55 26.84 4.56
C SER A 82 -16.23 26.29 4.06
N LEU A 83 -16.31 25.39 3.07
CA LEU A 83 -15.20 24.97 2.23
C LEU A 83 -15.21 25.79 0.93
N SER A 84 -14.11 26.49 0.64
CA SER A 84 -13.95 27.30 -0.57
C SER A 84 -12.64 26.95 -1.28
N ILE A 85 -12.73 26.54 -2.55
CA ILE A 85 -11.59 26.15 -3.38
C ILE A 85 -11.73 26.86 -4.72
N ALA A 86 -10.73 27.68 -5.10
CA ALA A 86 -10.80 28.46 -6.33
C ALA A 86 -9.42 28.89 -6.87
N GLY A 87 -9.21 28.82 -8.18
CA GLY A 87 -8.04 29.43 -8.82
C GLY A 87 -6.70 28.75 -8.54
N ASN A 88 -6.71 27.49 -8.08
CA ASN A 88 -5.52 26.64 -8.01
C ASN A 88 -5.25 25.96 -9.38
N ASN A 89 -4.39 24.94 -9.45
CA ASN A 89 -4.19 24.17 -10.70
C ASN A 89 -5.51 23.51 -11.16
N THR A 90 -5.54 23.04 -12.41
CA THR A 90 -6.71 22.47 -13.10
C THR A 90 -7.43 21.39 -12.27
N ASN A 91 -6.70 20.44 -11.68
CA ASN A 91 -7.26 19.34 -10.88
C ASN A 91 -7.71 19.80 -9.48
N CYS A 92 -7.20 20.94 -9.02
CA CYS A 92 -7.50 21.59 -7.75
C CYS A 92 -8.38 22.85 -7.88
N ALA A 93 -8.95 23.09 -9.06
CA ALA A 93 -9.55 24.39 -9.39
C ALA A 93 -10.86 24.65 -8.64
N SER A 94 -11.57 23.59 -8.25
CA SER A 94 -12.80 23.63 -7.47
C SER A 94 -13.10 22.24 -6.90
N LEU A 95 -14.05 22.13 -5.96
CA LEU A 95 -14.51 20.83 -5.49
C LEU A 95 -15.04 19.93 -6.63
N ALA A 96 -15.67 20.52 -7.65
CA ALA A 96 -16.16 19.79 -8.82
C ALA A 96 -15.04 19.27 -9.75
N ALA A 97 -13.83 19.86 -9.67
CA ALA A 97 -12.66 19.35 -10.38
C ALA A 97 -11.93 18.28 -9.55
N ILE A 98 -11.86 18.48 -8.23
CA ILE A 98 -11.20 17.55 -7.29
C ILE A 98 -11.94 16.22 -7.24
N ILE A 99 -13.27 16.21 -7.13
CA ILE A 99 -14.03 14.96 -6.99
C ILE A 99 -13.71 13.98 -8.13
N PRO A 100 -13.86 14.28 -9.42
CA PRO A 100 -13.58 13.31 -10.48
C PRO A 100 -12.08 12.99 -10.64
N TYR A 101 -11.18 13.91 -10.28
CA TYR A 101 -9.74 13.65 -10.29
C TYR A 101 -9.35 12.64 -9.20
N CYS A 102 -9.92 12.78 -8.00
CA CYS A 102 -9.64 11.93 -6.83
C CYS A 102 -10.60 10.74 -6.70
N ASN A 103 -11.67 10.71 -7.49
CA ASN A 103 -12.67 9.64 -7.56
C ASN A 103 -12.68 9.08 -8.98
N THR A 104 -11.50 8.81 -9.54
CA THR A 104 -11.40 7.95 -10.72
C THR A 104 -12.11 6.65 -10.35
N THR A 105 -13.31 6.47 -10.89
CA THR A 105 -14.26 5.38 -10.58
C THR A 105 -13.79 4.03 -11.12
N GLN A 106 -12.50 3.74 -11.04
CA GLN A 106 -11.90 2.48 -11.43
C GLN A 106 -11.33 1.88 -10.16
N SER A 107 -11.72 0.63 -9.94
CA SER A 107 -11.19 -0.16 -8.84
C SER A 107 -9.67 -0.22 -9.01
N ASP A 108 -8.98 -0.03 -7.91
CA ASP A 108 -7.55 -0.28 -7.71
C ASP A 108 -7.56 -1.21 -6.51
N THR A 109 -7.48 -2.50 -6.80
CA THR A 109 -7.78 -3.57 -5.83
C THR A 109 -6.62 -3.80 -4.87
N ASP A 110 -5.40 -3.42 -5.25
CA ASP A 110 -4.19 -3.63 -4.46
C ASP A 110 -3.51 -2.34 -3.98
N ASP A 111 -4.13 -1.19 -4.23
CA ASP A 111 -3.74 0.15 -3.79
C ASP A 111 -2.32 0.52 -4.27
N ASP A 112 -1.99 0.23 -5.54
CA ASP A 112 -0.66 0.47 -6.12
C ASP A 112 -0.56 1.70 -7.03
N ASP A 113 -1.62 2.52 -7.05
CA ASP A 113 -1.80 3.70 -7.89
C ASP A 113 -1.98 3.38 -9.40
N VAL A 114 -2.19 2.11 -9.76
CA VAL A 114 -2.61 1.63 -11.08
C VAL A 114 -4.03 1.07 -11.00
N ILE A 115 -4.89 1.52 -11.91
CA ILE A 115 -6.29 1.09 -11.95
C ILE A 115 -6.40 -0.35 -12.52
N ASP A 116 -7.28 -1.19 -11.96
CA ASP A 116 -7.50 -2.60 -12.35
C ASP A 116 -7.70 -2.82 -13.87
N SER A 117 -8.21 -1.82 -14.59
CA SER A 117 -8.49 -1.91 -16.03
C SER A 117 -7.24 -1.79 -16.92
N VAL A 118 -6.13 -1.29 -16.37
CA VAL A 118 -4.85 -1.14 -17.05
C VAL A 118 -3.70 -1.79 -16.28
N ASP A 119 -3.99 -2.37 -15.12
CA ASP A 119 -3.05 -3.09 -14.27
C ASP A 119 -2.84 -4.53 -14.78
N ASN A 120 -1.58 -4.87 -15.06
CA ASN A 120 -1.19 -6.23 -15.44
C ASN A 120 -1.07 -7.21 -14.25
N CYS A 121 -1.26 -6.74 -13.01
CA CYS A 121 -1.35 -7.53 -11.78
C CYS A 121 -2.37 -6.99 -10.77
N SER A 122 -3.65 -6.87 -11.14
CA SER A 122 -4.75 -6.28 -10.34
C SER A 122 -4.96 -6.76 -8.88
N ASP A 123 -4.25 -7.77 -8.40
CA ASP A 123 -4.33 -8.26 -7.02
C ASP A 123 -2.96 -8.21 -6.29
N VAL A 124 -1.90 -7.74 -6.97
CA VAL A 124 -0.51 -7.74 -6.51
C VAL A 124 0.19 -6.46 -6.96
N SER A 125 0.27 -5.51 -6.02
CA SER A 125 0.91 -4.20 -6.22
C SER A 125 2.24 -4.27 -6.97
N ASN A 126 2.25 -3.64 -8.14
CA ASN A 126 3.38 -3.49 -9.03
C ASN A 126 3.30 -2.15 -9.81
N PRO A 127 3.51 -0.99 -9.15
CA PRO A 127 3.36 0.33 -9.77
C PRO A 127 4.21 0.53 -11.04
N ASP A 128 5.31 -0.22 -11.13
CA ASP A 128 6.28 -0.24 -12.22
C ASP A 128 5.71 -0.88 -13.51
N GLN A 129 4.65 -1.69 -13.39
CA GLN A 129 3.96 -2.42 -14.47
C GLN A 129 4.93 -3.21 -15.36
N THR A 130 5.98 -3.78 -14.77
CA THR A 130 6.98 -4.56 -15.52
C THR A 130 6.36 -5.86 -16.02
N ASP A 131 6.52 -6.13 -17.31
CA ASP A 131 6.08 -7.33 -18.03
C ASP A 131 7.22 -7.69 -19.00
N THR A 132 8.07 -8.62 -18.58
CA THR A 132 9.37 -8.91 -19.22
C THR A 132 9.20 -9.63 -20.55
N ASP A 133 8.21 -10.50 -20.69
CA ASP A 133 7.99 -11.31 -21.89
C ASP A 133 6.83 -10.81 -22.79
N GLY A 134 6.05 -9.84 -22.31
CA GLY A 134 5.03 -9.13 -23.07
C GLY A 134 3.72 -9.90 -23.23
N ASP A 135 3.39 -10.76 -22.27
CA ASP A 135 2.21 -11.62 -22.33
C ASP A 135 0.94 -10.98 -21.74
N GLY A 136 1.10 -9.86 -21.04
CA GLY A 136 0.03 -9.09 -20.41
C GLY A 136 -0.21 -9.40 -18.93
N ILE A 137 0.59 -10.28 -18.33
CA ILE A 137 0.67 -10.53 -16.88
C ILE A 137 1.97 -9.90 -16.37
N GLY A 138 1.90 -9.09 -15.32
CA GLY A 138 3.11 -8.44 -14.80
C GLY A 138 4.04 -9.42 -14.08
N ASP A 139 5.35 -9.15 -14.10
CA ASP A 139 6.39 -9.96 -13.45
C ASP A 139 6.11 -10.24 -11.96
N ALA A 140 5.33 -9.37 -11.30
CA ALA A 140 4.96 -9.49 -9.90
C ALA A 140 3.94 -10.62 -9.62
N CYS A 141 3.11 -10.95 -10.60
CA CYS A 141 2.05 -11.96 -10.51
C CYS A 141 2.16 -13.08 -11.55
N ASP A 142 3.19 -13.03 -12.41
CA ASP A 142 3.47 -14.05 -13.41
C ASP A 142 4.21 -15.27 -12.81
N ASN A 143 3.66 -16.47 -13.02
CA ASN A 143 4.28 -17.74 -12.63
C ASN A 143 5.35 -18.24 -13.62
N CYS A 144 5.60 -17.52 -14.71
CA CYS A 144 6.68 -17.70 -15.68
C CYS A 144 7.22 -16.37 -16.29
N PRO A 145 7.83 -15.45 -15.51
CA PRO A 145 8.18 -14.07 -15.95
C PRO A 145 9.10 -13.90 -17.17
N GLU A 146 9.72 -14.97 -17.66
CA GLU A 146 10.59 -14.95 -18.85
C GLU A 146 9.96 -15.69 -20.05
N ASN A 147 8.78 -16.30 -19.89
CA ASN A 147 8.18 -17.21 -20.85
C ASN A 147 6.65 -17.03 -20.98
N ALA A 148 6.26 -16.21 -21.96
CA ALA A 148 4.87 -15.81 -22.16
C ALA A 148 3.83 -16.93 -22.02
N ASN A 149 2.95 -16.80 -21.04
CA ASN A 149 1.89 -17.73 -20.68
C ASN A 149 0.65 -17.00 -20.09
N PRO A 150 -0.15 -16.28 -20.91
CA PRO A 150 -1.25 -15.44 -20.42
C PRO A 150 -2.36 -16.18 -19.65
N THR A 151 -2.40 -17.51 -19.74
CA THR A 151 -3.36 -18.35 -19.01
C THR A 151 -2.91 -18.70 -17.60
N GLN A 152 -1.64 -18.50 -17.27
CA GLN A 152 -1.04 -18.78 -15.96
C GLN A 152 -1.33 -20.22 -15.47
N ASP A 153 -1.43 -21.17 -16.41
CA ASP A 153 -1.71 -22.57 -16.09
C ASP A 153 -0.59 -23.16 -15.22
N ASP A 154 -0.97 -23.74 -14.08
CA ASP A 154 -0.07 -24.44 -13.14
C ASP A 154 -0.81 -25.70 -12.65
N ALA A 155 -0.55 -26.83 -13.31
CA ALA A 155 -1.32 -28.06 -13.11
C ALA A 155 -1.10 -28.69 -11.72
N ASP A 156 0.06 -28.45 -11.10
CA ASP A 156 0.41 -29.01 -9.80
C ASP A 156 0.33 -27.99 -8.66
N ASN A 157 0.00 -26.73 -8.96
CA ASN A 157 -0.14 -25.59 -8.04
C ASN A 157 1.12 -25.33 -7.21
N ASN A 158 2.30 -25.50 -7.80
CA ASN A 158 3.57 -25.30 -7.11
C ASN A 158 4.08 -23.84 -7.18
N GLY A 159 3.39 -22.97 -7.93
CA GLY A 159 3.76 -21.56 -8.16
C GLY A 159 4.69 -21.33 -9.35
N ILE A 160 4.97 -22.36 -10.15
CA ILE A 160 5.72 -22.30 -11.41
C ILE A 160 4.76 -22.75 -12.51
N GLY A 161 4.56 -21.93 -13.53
CA GLY A 161 3.64 -22.26 -14.61
C GLY A 161 4.12 -23.44 -15.45
N ASP A 162 3.16 -24.16 -16.04
CA ASP A 162 3.39 -25.33 -16.90
C ASP A 162 4.36 -25.01 -18.06
N VAL A 163 4.40 -23.75 -18.50
CA VAL A 163 5.23 -23.26 -19.62
C VAL A 163 6.72 -23.21 -19.26
N CYS A 164 7.07 -22.78 -18.05
CA CYS A 164 8.46 -22.64 -17.59
C CYS A 164 8.89 -23.76 -16.62
N GLN A 165 8.00 -24.74 -16.36
CA GLN A 165 8.28 -25.85 -15.46
C GLN A 165 9.48 -26.71 -15.87
N SER A 166 9.84 -26.73 -17.16
CA SER A 166 11.07 -27.40 -17.63
C SER A 166 12.31 -26.51 -17.65
N ASP A 167 12.14 -25.19 -17.55
CA ASP A 167 13.20 -24.19 -17.73
C ASP A 167 13.85 -23.79 -16.41
N MET A 168 13.17 -24.02 -15.28
CA MET A 168 13.85 -24.08 -14.00
C MET A 168 14.44 -25.47 -13.80
N SER A 169 15.77 -25.54 -13.62
CA SER A 169 16.33 -26.70 -12.93
C SER A 169 15.67 -26.73 -11.56
N VAL A 170 14.66 -27.57 -11.40
CA VAL A 170 14.13 -27.88 -10.10
C VAL A 170 15.32 -28.39 -9.32
N ASP A 171 15.80 -27.63 -8.34
CA ASP A 171 16.55 -28.21 -7.24
C ASP A 171 15.54 -29.10 -6.49
N THR A 172 15.30 -30.28 -7.05
CA THR A 172 14.56 -31.38 -6.43
C THR A 172 15.38 -32.00 -5.29
N GLY A 173 16.41 -31.32 -4.80
CA GLY A 173 17.38 -31.88 -3.90
C GLY A 173 18.22 -32.90 -4.65
N THR A 174 19.36 -32.47 -5.17
CA THR A 174 20.46 -33.44 -5.28
C THR A 174 20.77 -34.00 -3.90
N SER A 175 21.29 -35.23 -3.84
CA SER A 175 21.33 -36.13 -2.68
C SER A 175 22.21 -35.68 -1.50
N SER A 176 22.48 -34.38 -1.34
CA SER A 176 23.38 -33.84 -0.32
C SER A 176 23.05 -32.37 0.01
N GLY A 177 21.89 -32.12 0.62
CA GLY A 177 21.70 -30.94 1.50
C GLY A 177 20.60 -29.97 1.10
N GLY A 178 19.44 -30.06 1.78
CA GLY A 178 18.36 -29.07 1.76
C GLY A 178 17.35 -29.31 2.90
N VAL A 179 16.74 -28.23 3.40
CA VAL A 179 15.72 -28.26 4.47
C VAL A 179 14.47 -28.95 3.93
N GLY A 180 14.02 -30.02 4.59
CA GLY A 180 12.92 -30.86 4.11
C GLY A 180 11.55 -30.20 4.26
N ILE A 181 11.11 -29.48 3.23
CA ILE A 181 9.70 -29.07 3.07
C ILE A 181 9.05 -30.08 2.10
N GLY A 182 7.94 -30.72 2.52
CA GLY A 182 7.14 -31.63 1.68
C GLY A 182 7.42 -33.15 1.78
N THR A 183 7.93 -33.67 2.91
CA THR A 183 8.05 -35.14 3.09
C THR A 183 7.43 -35.63 4.40
N THR A 184 6.96 -36.88 4.43
CA THR A 184 6.41 -37.54 5.64
C THR A 184 7.48 -38.11 6.58
N THR A 185 8.77 -38.08 6.21
CA THR A 185 9.89 -38.46 7.10
C THR A 185 11.13 -37.59 6.89
N PRO A 186 11.13 -36.31 7.30
CA PRO A 186 12.33 -35.49 7.30
C PRO A 186 13.21 -35.84 8.51
N ASN A 187 14.53 -35.92 8.29
CA ASN A 187 15.56 -36.03 9.34
C ASN A 187 16.27 -34.67 9.60
N SER A 188 15.75 -33.55 9.12
CA SER A 188 16.44 -32.26 9.16
C SER A 188 16.20 -31.52 10.48
N GLN A 189 17.24 -31.37 11.31
CA GLN A 189 17.26 -30.40 12.40
C GLN A 189 17.71 -29.05 11.83
N LEU A 190 16.81 -28.06 11.81
CA LEU A 190 17.21 -26.68 11.54
C LEU A 190 17.88 -26.12 12.81
N GLU A 191 19.20 -25.93 12.75
CA GLU A 191 19.97 -25.28 13.82
C GLU A 191 20.56 -23.97 13.30
N ILE A 192 20.22 -22.85 13.96
CA ILE A 192 20.72 -21.51 13.63
C ILE A 192 21.56 -21.03 14.79
N THR A 193 22.88 -21.06 14.61
CA THR A 193 23.84 -20.77 15.69
C THR A 193 24.27 -19.31 15.74
N THR A 194 24.29 -18.60 14.61
CA THR A 194 24.38 -17.13 14.54
C THR A 194 23.76 -16.63 13.23
N GLY A 195 22.64 -15.90 13.30
CA GLY A 195 21.93 -15.34 12.14
C GLY A 195 20.43 -15.14 12.43
N ASP A 196 19.75 -14.33 11.60
CA ASP A 196 18.33 -14.04 11.73
C ASP A 196 17.49 -14.86 10.73
N VAL A 197 16.27 -15.22 11.13
CA VAL A 197 15.25 -15.78 10.22
C VAL A 197 14.29 -14.65 9.87
N PHE A 198 14.24 -14.27 8.60
CA PHE A 198 13.33 -13.24 8.11
C PHE A 198 12.10 -13.89 7.44
N ILE A 199 10.90 -13.46 7.86
CA ILE A 199 9.62 -13.89 7.29
C ILE A 199 8.97 -12.65 6.69
N ASN A 200 8.91 -12.57 5.36
CA ASN A 200 8.42 -11.37 4.67
C ASN A 200 6.92 -11.13 4.89
N ASN A 201 6.12 -12.21 4.98
CA ASN A 201 4.69 -12.11 5.29
C ASN A 201 4.40 -12.50 6.75
N LYS A 202 4.23 -11.49 7.62
CA LYS A 202 3.90 -11.68 9.05
C LYS A 202 2.60 -12.45 9.30
N TYR A 203 1.69 -12.49 8.33
CA TYR A 203 0.42 -13.21 8.43
C TYR A 203 0.55 -14.71 8.11
N ARG A 204 1.63 -15.15 7.46
CA ARG A 204 1.86 -16.60 7.23
C ARG A 204 2.52 -17.29 8.43
N GLY A 205 3.32 -16.56 9.22
CA GLY A 205 3.86 -17.01 10.51
C GLY A 205 4.65 -18.33 10.45
N ILE A 206 4.95 -18.92 11.60
CA ILE A 206 5.58 -20.25 11.69
C ILE A 206 4.55 -21.24 12.21
N ILE A 207 4.35 -22.35 11.50
CA ILE A 207 3.51 -23.45 11.99
C ILE A 207 4.41 -24.49 12.65
N MET A 208 4.18 -24.75 13.93
CA MET A 208 4.90 -25.76 14.69
C MET A 208 3.93 -26.87 15.09
N LYS A 209 4.33 -28.13 14.87
CA LYS A 209 3.59 -29.31 15.31
C LYS A 209 4.16 -29.82 16.63
N ALA A 210 3.35 -29.82 17.67
CA ALA A 210 3.72 -30.35 18.97
C ALA A 210 3.76 -31.89 18.96
N THR A 211 4.46 -32.48 19.93
CA THR A 211 4.59 -33.94 20.08
C THR A 211 3.27 -34.67 20.31
N ASN A 212 2.25 -33.95 20.78
CA ASN A 212 0.88 -34.46 20.93
C ASN A 212 0.04 -34.39 19.63
N GLY A 213 0.65 -34.00 18.51
CA GLY A 213 0.02 -33.93 17.19
C GLY A 213 -0.72 -32.64 16.88
N LYS A 214 -0.85 -31.70 17.82
CA LYS A 214 -1.50 -30.41 17.60
C LYS A 214 -0.59 -29.43 16.86
N CYS A 215 -1.17 -28.57 16.04
CA CYS A 215 -0.44 -27.53 15.32
C CYS A 215 -0.73 -26.14 15.89
N PHE A 216 0.29 -25.30 15.92
CA PHE A 216 0.21 -23.93 16.42
C PHE A 216 0.83 -23.01 15.40
N ARG A 217 0.12 -21.94 15.03
CA ARG A 217 0.68 -20.84 14.24
C ARG A 217 1.21 -19.77 15.19
N TYR A 218 2.47 -19.39 15.00
CA TYR A 218 3.13 -18.32 15.72
C TYR A 218 3.32 -17.10 14.81
N GLN A 219 2.87 -15.94 15.28
CA GLN A 219 2.98 -14.66 14.58
C GLN A 219 3.42 -13.57 15.57
N PRO A 220 4.28 -12.62 15.18
CA PRO A 220 4.58 -11.47 16.02
C PRO A 220 3.36 -10.53 16.12
N ASP A 221 3.11 -9.99 17.32
CA ASP A 221 2.18 -8.89 17.52
C ASP A 221 2.80 -7.53 17.16
N LYS A 222 2.04 -6.45 17.35
CA LYS A 222 2.48 -5.07 17.06
C LYS A 222 3.72 -4.64 17.86
N ASP A 223 4.02 -5.33 18.96
CA ASP A 223 5.16 -5.05 19.84
C ASP A 223 6.30 -6.07 19.60
N GLY A 224 6.20 -6.89 18.54
CA GLY A 224 7.20 -7.89 18.15
C GLY A 224 7.18 -9.18 18.96
N LYS A 225 6.18 -9.38 19.83
CA LYS A 225 6.08 -10.59 20.65
C LYS A 225 5.39 -11.71 19.87
N LEU A 226 6.01 -12.91 19.86
CA LEU A 226 5.39 -14.07 19.24
C LEU A 226 4.14 -14.52 20.02
N LEU A 227 3.00 -14.51 19.35
CA LEU A 227 1.73 -15.05 19.82
C LEU A 227 1.44 -16.37 19.10
N GLY A 228 1.10 -17.40 19.87
CA GLY A 228 0.73 -18.72 19.34
C GLY A 228 -0.78 -18.95 19.39
N LYS A 229 -1.35 -19.48 18.30
CA LYS A 229 -2.75 -19.93 18.24
C LYS A 229 -2.81 -21.38 17.74
N GLU A 230 -3.55 -22.24 18.44
CA GLU A 230 -3.82 -23.61 17.97
C GLU A 230 -4.63 -23.55 16.66
N ILE A 231 -4.20 -24.31 15.66
CA ILE A 231 -4.84 -24.42 14.34
C ILE A 231 -5.01 -25.89 13.97
N THR A 232 -5.87 -26.14 12.97
CA THR A 232 -5.85 -27.40 12.24
C THR A 232 -4.49 -27.55 11.56
N CYS A 233 -3.87 -28.72 11.68
CA CYS A 233 -2.61 -28.99 11.00
C CYS A 233 -2.81 -28.89 9.48
N PRO A 234 -1.92 -28.18 8.76
CA PRO A 234 -1.89 -28.23 7.29
C PRO A 234 -1.71 -29.68 6.85
N ASP A 235 -2.41 -30.07 5.78
CA ASP A 235 -2.23 -31.38 5.18
C ASP A 235 -0.80 -31.50 4.61
N ASN A 236 -0.18 -32.67 4.80
CA ASN A 236 1.21 -32.94 4.42
C ASN A 236 1.41 -32.94 2.91
#